data_AF-A0A2I0P430-F1
#
_entry.id   AF-A0A2I0P430-F1
#
_cell.length_a   1.000
_cell.length_b   1.000
_cell.length_c   1.000
_cell.angle_alpha   90.00
_cell.angle_beta   90.00
_cell.angle_gamma   90.00
#
_symmetry.space_group_name_H-M   'P 1'
#
loop_
_entity.id
_entity.type
_entity.pdbx_description
1 polymer ?
#
loop_
_entity_poly.entity_id
_entity_poly.type
_entity_poly.pdbx_seq_one_letter_code
_entity_poly.pdbx_strand_id
1 'polypeptide(L)' 'MNEKDTLTEIRISADPMLLTMLDEAAGLMEIRREDLVMKILKLWEKNQTMPLHGTDILCQIDPSSID' A
#
# COMPACT_ATOMS: atom_id res chain seq x y z
N MET A 1 -25.89 -11.44 11.86
CA MET A 1 -25.40 -11.93 10.56
C MET A 1 -23.92 -11.65 10.53
N ASN A 2 -23.08 -12.67 10.47
CA ASN A 2 -21.64 -12.52 10.33
C ASN A 2 -21.36 -12.10 8.88
N GLU A 3 -21.16 -10.81 8.64
CA GLU A 3 -20.41 -10.38 7.46
C GLU A 3 -19.02 -11.00 7.61
N LYS A 4 -18.74 -12.03 6.80
CA LYS A 4 -17.38 -12.49 6.63
C LYS A 4 -16.62 -11.29 6.10
N ASP A 5 -15.78 -10.68 6.93
CA ASP A 5 -14.73 -9.76 6.50
C ASP A 5 -13.91 -10.48 5.42
N THR A 6 -14.34 -10.36 4.16
CA THR A 6 -13.54 -10.77 3.01
C THR A 6 -12.34 -9.83 3.03
N LEU A 7 -11.24 -10.32 3.61
CA LEU A 7 -9.93 -9.72 3.51
C LEU A 7 -9.60 -9.63 2.01
N THR A 8 -9.87 -8.46 1.43
CA THR A 8 -9.47 -8.14 0.07
C THR A 8 -7.95 -8.00 0.07
N GLU A 9 -7.26 -9.06 -0.33
CA GLU A 9 -5.82 -9.02 -0.57
C GLU A 9 -5.57 -8.10 -1.76
N ILE A 10 -4.77 -7.05 -1.56
CA ILE A 10 -4.35 -6.14 -2.63
C ILE A 10 -2.88 -6.43 -2.93
N ARG A 11 -2.59 -6.72 -4.20
CA ARG A 11 -1.23 -6.89 -4.68
C ARG A 11 -0.76 -5.60 -5.34
N ILE A 12 0.31 -5.02 -4.80
CA ILE A 12 0.90 -3.78 -5.32
C ILE A 12 2.25 -4.14 -5.93
N SER A 13 2.40 -3.91 -7.23
CA SER A 13 3.70 -3.98 -7.88
C SER A 13 4.45 -2.68 -7.62
N ALA A 14 5.62 -2.78 -7.00
CA ALA A 14 6.47 -1.63 -6.66
C ALA A 14 7.88 -1.83 -7.21
N ASP A 15 8.57 -0.72 -7.45
CA ASP A 15 9.97 -0.73 -7.84
C ASP A 15 10.84 -1.45 -6.78
N PRO A 16 11.83 -2.28 -7.16
CA PRO A 16 12.65 -3.03 -6.21
C PRO A 16 13.42 -2.16 -5.21
N MET A 17 13.84 -0.95 -5.61
CA MET A 17 14.52 -0.01 -4.73
C MET A 17 13.56 0.53 -3.67
N LEU A 18 12.31 0.79 -4.05
CA LEU A 18 11.25 1.18 -3.11
C LEU A 18 10.97 0.05 -2.10
N LEU A 19 10.89 -1.21 -2.55
CA LEU A 19 10.69 -2.36 -1.66
C LEU A 19 11.83 -2.47 -0.63
N THR A 20 13.08 -2.34 -1.08
CA THR A 20 14.26 -2.39 -0.20
C THR A 20 14.20 -1.30 0.87
N MET A 21 13.87 -0.06 0.47
CA MET A 21 13.72 1.06 1.40
C MET A 21 12.60 0.84 2.41
N LEU A 22 11.47 0.28 1.98
CA LEU A 22 10.35 -0.03 2.87
C LEU A 22 10.69 -1.15 3.86
N ASP A 23 11.43 -2.17 3.43
CA ASP A 23 11.90 -3.26 4.30
C ASP A 23 12.90 -2.74 5.35
N GLU A 24 13.83 -1.88 4.97
CA GLU A 24 14.77 -1.22 5.92
C GLU A 24 14.03 -0.35 6.94
N ALA A 25 13.10 0.50 6.47
CA ALA A 25 12.31 1.36 7.34
C ALA A 25 11.43 0.56 8.31
N ALA A 26 10.81 -0.51 7.82
CA ALA A 26 10.01 -1.41 8.66
C ALA A 26 10.89 -2.13 9.70
N GLY A 27 12.10 -2.54 9.30
CA GLY A 27 13.10 -3.13 10.19
C GLY A 27 13.52 -2.21 11.34
N LEU A 28 13.76 -0.91 11.06
CA LEU A 28 14.07 0.09 12.09
C LEU A 28 12.94 0.30 13.11
N MET A 29 11.71 0.00 12.70
CA MET A 29 10.51 0.15 13.53
C MET A 29 10.03 -1.17 14.14
N GLU A 30 10.73 -2.28 13.89
CA GLU A 30 10.36 -3.63 14.33
C GLU A 30 8.92 -4.04 13.93
N ILE A 31 8.47 -3.61 12.75
CA ILE A 31 7.16 -3.97 12.19
C ILE A 31 7.31 -4.66 10.84
N ARG A 32 6.22 -5.26 10.34
CA ARG A 32 6.19 -5.80 8.98
C ARG A 32 6.06 -4.67 7.96
N ARG A 33 6.61 -4.88 6.76
CA ARG A 33 6.49 -3.95 5.64
C ARG A 33 5.03 -3.65 5.31
N GLU A 34 4.16 -4.67 5.34
CA GLU A 34 2.74 -4.53 5.05
C GLU A 34 2.05 -3.59 6.06
N ASP A 35 2.40 -3.69 7.35
CA ASP A 35 1.87 -2.82 8.39
C ASP A 35 2.34 -1.37 8.20
N LEU A 36 3.60 -1.17 7.79
CA LEU A 36 4.15 0.13 7.45
C LEU A 36 3.40 0.75 6.26
N VAL A 37 3.19 -0.01 5.18
CA VAL A 37 2.45 0.44 4.00
C VAL A 37 1.02 0.83 4.38
N MET A 38 0.33 0.02 5.20
CA MET A 38 -1.01 0.35 5.67
C MET A 38 -1.05 1.64 6.50
N LYS A 39 -0.04 1.90 7.33
CA LYS A 39 0.07 3.16 8.08
C LYS A 39 0.26 4.36 7.16
N ILE A 40 1.06 4.23 6.11
CA ILE A 40 1.27 5.28 5.09
C ILE A 40 -0.06 5.58 4.37
N LEU A 41 -0.74 4.54 3.89
CA LEU A 41 -2.03 4.70 3.18
C LEU A 41 -3.09 5.36 4.07
N LYS A 42 -3.21 4.93 5.33
CA LYS A 42 -4.14 5.54 6.30
C LYS A 42 -3.78 7.00 6.61
N LEU A 43 -2.49 7.32 6.69
CA LEU A 43 -2.05 8.70 6.89
C LEU A 43 -2.45 9.59 5.71
N TRP A 44 -2.30 9.09 4.49
CA TRP A 44 -2.69 9.80 3.28
C TRP A 44 -4.21 10.00 3.18
N GLU A 45 -4.98 8.95 3.47
CA GLU A 45 -6.44 9.03 3.54
C GLU A 45 -6.88 10.10 4.56
N LYS A 46 -6.35 10.05 5.78
CA LYS A 46 -6.68 10.98 6.86
C LYS A 46 -6.36 12.43 6.52
N ASN A 47 -5.22 12.66 5.89
CA ASN A 47 -4.75 14.01 5.59
C ASN A 47 -5.35 14.58 4.30
N GLN A 48 -6.07 13.77 3.50
CA GLN A 48 -6.47 14.10 2.12
C GLN A 48 -5.29 14.59 1.25
N THR A 49 -4.07 14.34 1.70
CA THR A 49 -2.85 14.67 0.98
C THR A 49 -2.44 13.44 0.22
N MET A 50 -2.98 13.25 -0.99
CA MET A 50 -2.18 12.57 -2.00
C MET A 50 -0.88 13.35 -2.17
N PRO A 51 0.27 12.70 -2.37
CA PRO A 51 1.50 13.41 -2.67
C PRO A 51 1.26 14.36 -3.85
N LEU A 52 1.44 15.66 -3.61
CA LEU A 52 1.14 16.79 -4.52
C LEU A 52 1.97 16.80 -5.82
N HIS A 53 2.82 15.78 -6.03
CA HIS A 53 3.59 15.57 -7.25
C HIS A 53 3.30 14.22 -7.93
N GLY A 54 2.14 13.61 -7.65
CA GLY A 54 1.66 12.43 -8.36
C GLY A 54 1.11 12.79 -9.74
N THR A 55 1.97 12.94 -10.74
CA THR A 55 1.59 12.60 -12.12
C THR A 55 1.48 11.09 -12.33
N ASP A 56 1.93 10.31 -11.35
CA ASP A 56 1.93 8.86 -11.40
C ASP A 56 0.66 8.31 -10.75
N ILE A 57 -0.18 7.74 -11.60
CA ILE A 57 -1.28 6.85 -11.23
C ILE A 57 -0.70 5.76 -10.30
N LEU A 58 -1.11 5.74 -9.03
CA LEU A 58 -0.59 4.81 -8.00
C LEU A 58 -0.81 3.32 -8.34
N CYS A 59 -1.85 3.01 -9.13
CA CYS A 59 -2.11 1.69 -9.69
C CYS A 59 -3.09 1.83 -10.86
N GLN A 60 -2.73 1.30 -12.02
CA GLN A 60 -3.75 0.84 -12.97
C GLN A 60 -4.28 -0.49 -12.43
N ILE A 61 -5.40 -0.44 -11.72
CA ILE A 61 -6.18 -1.65 -11.47
C ILE A 61 -6.85 -1.96 -12.80
N ASP A 62 -6.24 -2.81 -13.62
CA ASP A 62 -6.90 -3.35 -14.81
C ASP A 62 -7.92 -4.39 -14.34
N PRO A 63 -9.24 -4.12 -14.44
CA PRO A 63 -10.27 -5.06 -14.01
C PRO A 63 -10.24 -6.37 -14.83
N SER A 64 -9.48 -6.44 -15.92
CA SER A 64 -9.31 -7.63 -16.76
C SER A 64 -8.27 -8.62 -16.23
N SER A 65 -7.52 -8.25 -15.18
CA SER A 65 -6.39 -9.03 -14.64
C SER A 65 -6.70 -9.86 -13.40
N ILE A 66 -7.97 -9.85 -12.95
CA ILE A 66 -8.45 -10.66 -11.83
C ILE A 66 -9.14 -11.89 -12.43
N ASP A 67 -8.40 -12.99 -12.53
CA ASP A 67 -8.92 -14.36 -12.73
C ASP A 67 -9.49 -14.93 -11.42
#